data_AF-J6ETN0-F1
#
_entry.id   AF-J6ETN0-F1
#
_cell.length_a   1.000
_cell.length_b   1.000
_cell.length_c   1.000
_cell.angle_alpha   90.00
_cell.angle_beta   90.00
_cell.angle_gamma   90.00
#
_symmetry.space_group_name_H-M   'P 1'
#
loop_
_entity.id
_entity.type
_entity.pdbx_description
1 polymer ?
#
loop_
_entity_poly.entity_id
_entity_poly.type
_entity_poly.pdbx_seq_one_letter_code
_entity_poly.pdbx_strand_id
1 'polypeptide(L)' 'MSSPTDSNHSMDSIKQHAPPQPFTPAEASIVDSYGSWDAFCRVYGLKPANPDEAVEAYCIVRQMARYDSPAPNSDNAASP' A
#
# COMPACT_ATOMS: atom_id res chain seq x y z
N MET A 1 21.61 -3.77 -46.24
CA MET A 1 20.27 -4.19 -45.76
C MET A 1 20.41 -4.45 -44.27
N SER A 2 20.21 -3.42 -43.44
CA SER A 2 20.35 -3.55 -42.00
C SER A 2 18.95 -3.54 -41.39
N SER A 3 18.55 -4.67 -40.81
CA SER A 3 17.31 -4.79 -40.06
C SER A 3 17.33 -3.83 -38.87
N PRO A 4 16.29 -3.04 -38.63
CA PRO A 4 16.05 -2.50 -37.30
C PRO A 4 15.30 -3.59 -36.51
N THR A 5 15.99 -4.13 -35.50
CA THR A 5 15.38 -4.80 -34.36
C THR A 5 14.35 -3.86 -33.75
N ASP A 6 13.06 -4.14 -33.99
CA ASP A 6 11.94 -3.50 -33.32
C ASP A 6 12.03 -3.83 -31.82
N SER A 7 12.73 -2.97 -31.10
CA SER A 7 12.89 -3.00 -29.65
C SER A 7 11.66 -2.37 -29.01
N ASN A 8 10.46 -2.86 -29.30
CA ASN A 8 9.24 -2.43 -28.63
C ASN A 8 8.93 -3.30 -27.41
N HIS A 9 9.87 -3.36 -26.47
CA HIS A 9 9.59 -3.90 -25.14
C HIS A 9 10.10 -2.99 -24.03
N SER A 10 9.96 -1.67 -24.19
CA SER A 10 10.51 -0.77 -23.18
C SER A 10 9.78 0.56 -23.13
N MET A 11 8.49 0.55 -22.75
CA MET A 11 7.88 1.76 -22.15
C MET A 11 6.51 1.58 -21.46
N ASP A 12 6.03 0.37 -21.17
CA ASP A 12 4.75 0.19 -20.45
C ASP A 12 4.87 -0.11 -18.94
N SER A 13 6.07 -0.30 -18.39
CA SER A 13 6.22 -0.77 -16.98
C SER A 13 6.49 0.31 -15.93
N ILE A 14 6.37 1.61 -16.24
CA ILE A 14 6.64 2.71 -15.27
C ILE A 14 5.36 3.18 -14.54
N LYS A 15 4.33 2.33 -14.46
CA LYS A 15 3.07 2.60 -13.77
C LYS A 15 2.69 1.28 -13.08
N GLN A 16 2.75 1.09 -11.77
CA GLN A 16 2.58 2.00 -10.64
C GLN A 16 3.29 1.38 -9.42
N HIS A 17 4.13 2.15 -8.71
CA HIS A 17 4.52 1.82 -7.32
C HIS A 17 3.58 2.52 -6.32
N ALA A 18 2.44 3.02 -6.77
CA ALA A 18 1.50 3.73 -5.92
C ALA A 18 0.55 2.72 -5.26
N PRO A 19 0.03 3.02 -4.06
CA PRO A 19 -1.03 2.22 -3.48
C PRO A 19 -2.27 2.21 -4.38
N PRO A 20 -3.08 1.14 -4.35
CA PRO A 20 -4.26 0.99 -5.20
C PRO A 20 -5.33 2.07 -4.93
N GLN A 21 -5.33 2.66 -3.73
CA GLN A 21 -6.19 3.79 -3.37
C GLN A 21 -5.47 4.75 -2.41
N PRO A 22 -5.88 6.04 -2.35
CA PRO A 22 -5.32 7.00 -1.41
C PRO A 22 -5.51 6.54 0.04
N PHE A 23 -4.47 6.72 0.85
CA PHE A 23 -4.54 6.38 2.27
C PHE A 23 -5.41 7.36 3.06
N THR A 24 -6.11 6.84 4.06
CA THR A 24 -6.62 7.67 5.16
C THR A 24 -5.45 8.19 6.02
N PRO A 25 -5.64 9.22 6.87
CA PRO A 25 -4.56 9.71 7.72
C PRO A 25 -3.93 8.65 8.64
N ALA A 26 -4.74 7.71 9.15
CA ALA A 26 -4.25 6.61 9.98
C ALA A 26 -3.41 5.61 9.17
N GLU A 27 -3.88 5.22 7.98
CA GLU A 27 -3.14 4.36 7.06
C GLU A 27 -1.83 5.02 6.60
N ALA A 28 -1.87 6.32 6.32
CA ALA A 28 -0.70 7.10 5.94
C ALA A 28 0.34 7.16 7.07
N SER A 29 -0.09 7.36 8.32
CA SER A 29 0.79 7.34 9.49
C SER A 29 1.50 6.00 9.67
N ILE A 30 0.80 4.89 9.37
CA ILE A 30 1.42 3.56 9.41
C ILE A 30 2.48 3.46 8.33
N VAL A 31 2.16 3.78 7.07
CA VAL A 31 3.14 3.70 5.98
C VAL A 31 4.33 4.64 6.20
N ASP A 32 4.10 5.84 6.76
CA ASP A 32 5.11 6.81 7.14
C ASP A 32 6.08 6.27 8.21
N SER A 33 5.59 5.45 9.15
CA SER A 33 6.44 4.79 10.14
C SER A 33 7.46 3.81 9.52
N TYR A 34 7.19 3.29 8.32
CA TYR A 34 8.13 2.49 7.52
C TYR A 34 8.92 3.37 6.51
N GLY A 35 8.65 4.67 6.47
CA GLY A 35 9.30 5.68 5.64
C GLY A 35 8.65 5.89 4.27
N SER A 36 8.15 4.84 3.62
CA SER A 36 7.40 4.95 2.37
C SER A 36 6.61 3.68 2.08
N TRP A 37 5.66 3.77 1.15
CA TRP A 37 4.90 2.60 0.68
C TRP A 37 5.80 1.50 0.10
N ASP A 38 6.82 1.87 -0.67
CA ASP A 38 7.76 0.91 -1.24
C ASP A 38 8.58 0.20 -0.15
N ALA A 39 9.03 0.96 0.85
CA ALA A 39 9.73 0.42 2.01
C ALA A 39 8.84 -0.52 2.83
N PHE A 40 7.57 -0.14 3.05
CA PHE A 40 6.57 -1.00 3.69
C PHE A 40 6.44 -2.33 2.92
N CYS A 41 6.12 -2.27 1.62
CA CYS A 41 5.98 -3.47 0.79
C CYS A 41 7.24 -4.35 0.84
N ARG A 42 8.43 -3.75 0.75
CA ARG A 42 9.70 -4.46 0.83
C ARG A 42 9.93 -5.18 2.16
N VAL A 43 9.54 -4.58 3.29
CA VAL A 43 9.64 -5.21 4.62
C VAL A 43 8.76 -6.46 4.71
N TYR A 44 7.58 -6.43 4.08
CA TYR A 44 6.66 -7.57 4.02
C TYR A 44 6.93 -8.54 2.87
N GLY A 45 7.98 -8.31 2.08
CA GLY A 45 8.31 -9.15 0.92
C GLY A 45 7.33 -9.03 -0.25
N LEU A 46 6.54 -7.96 -0.29
CA LEU A 46 5.54 -7.67 -1.31
C LEU A 46 6.12 -6.75 -2.39
N LYS A 47 5.69 -6.95 -3.64
CA LYS A 47 6.09 -6.17 -4.79
C LYS A 47 5.01 -5.14 -5.12
N PRO A 48 5.26 -3.84 -4.95
CA PRO A 48 4.27 -2.81 -5.27
C PRO A 48 3.96 -2.75 -6.77
N ALA A 49 4.83 -3.27 -7.64
CA ALA A 49 4.60 -3.38 -9.07
C ALA A 49 3.65 -4.55 -9.47
N ASN A 50 3.40 -5.50 -8.57
CA ASN A 50 2.41 -6.55 -8.78
C ASN A 50 1.07 -6.07 -8.18
N PRO A 51 0.00 -5.91 -8.98
CA PRO A 51 -1.27 -5.38 -8.49
C PRO A 51 -1.89 -6.22 -7.38
N ASP A 52 -1.78 -7.56 -7.45
CA ASP A 52 -2.33 -8.46 -6.42
C ASP A 52 -1.60 -8.28 -5.09
N GLU A 53 -0.27 -8.20 -5.13
CA GLU A 53 0.57 -7.98 -3.94
C GLU A 53 0.40 -6.55 -3.39
N ALA A 54 0.18 -5.55 -4.25
CA ALA A 54 -0.13 -4.18 -3.83
C ALA A 54 -1.48 -4.07 -3.11
N VAL A 55 -2.49 -4.84 -3.57
CA VAL A 55 -3.78 -4.95 -2.88
C VAL A 55 -3.62 -5.66 -1.53
N GLU A 56 -2.80 -6.71 -1.46
CA GLU A 56 -2.50 -7.40 -0.20
C GLU A 56 -1.80 -6.46 0.80
N ALA A 57 -0.75 -5.76 0.37
CA ALA A 57 -0.07 -4.76 1.18
C ALA A 57 -1.05 -3.70 1.70
N TYR A 58 -1.97 -3.26 0.85
CA TYR A 58 -2.96 -2.24 1.21
C TYR A 58 -3.94 -2.79 2.27
N CYS A 59 -4.36 -4.05 2.15
CA CYS A 59 -5.20 -4.71 3.15
C CYS A 59 -4.50 -4.81 4.51
N ILE A 60 -3.19 -5.10 4.53
CA ILE A 60 -2.39 -5.13 5.77
C ILE A 60 -2.37 -3.76 6.43
N VAL A 61 -2.05 -2.69 5.69
CA VAL A 61 -2.05 -1.31 6.20
C VAL A 61 -3.43 -0.95 6.77
N ARG A 62 -4.51 -1.25 6.05
CA ARG A 62 -5.88 -0.98 6.48
C ARG A 62 -6.23 -1.72 7.76
N GLN A 63 -5.77 -2.96 7.92
CA GLN A 63 -6.00 -3.74 9.13
C GLN A 63 -5.17 -3.20 10.30
N MET A 64 -3.92 -2.79 10.07
CA MET A 64 -3.09 -2.14 11.09
C MET A 64 -3.74 -0.84 11.59
N ALA A 65 -4.30 -0.02 10.69
CA ALA A 65 -4.97 1.22 11.06
C ALA A 65 -6.16 1.01 11.99
N ARG A 66 -6.86 -0.11 11.85
CA ARG A 66 -7.97 -0.49 12.73
C ARG A 66 -7.53 -0.90 14.13
N TYR A 67 -6.33 -1.45 14.27
CA TYR A 67 -5.77 -1.82 15.58
C TYR A 67 -5.05 -0.66 16.26
N ASP A 68 -4.44 0.24 15.48
CA ASP A 68 -3.76 1.43 16.00
C ASP A 68 -4.72 2.53 16.43
N SER A 69 -5.90 2.64 15.80
CA SER A 69 -6.97 3.46 16.35
C SER A 69 -7.45 2.83 17.65
N PRO A 70 -7.34 3.51 18.81
CA PRO A 70 -8.00 3.04 20.01
C PRO A 70 -9.47 2.89 19.63
N ALA A 71 -10.06 1.71 19.92
CA ALA A 71 -11.50 1.54 19.82
C ALA A 71 -12.14 2.78 20.46
N PRO A 72 -13.15 3.43 19.84
CA PRO A 72 -13.90 4.44 20.55
C PRO A 72 -14.39 3.77 21.82
N ASN A 73 -13.82 4.20 22.96
CA ASN A 73 -14.15 3.71 24.27
C ASN A 73 -15.61 4.06 24.54
N SER A 74 -16.48 3.16 24.12
CA SER A 74 -17.91 3.15 24.41
C SER A 74 -18.19 2.77 25.88
N ASP A 75 -17.27 3.12 26.79
CA ASP A 75 -17.41 3.01 28.25
C ASP A 75 -18.37 4.06 28.83
N ASN A 76 -19.04 4.86 27.99
CA ASN A 76 -20.18 5.69 28.39
C ASN A 76 -21.52 5.17 27.83
N ALA A 77 -21.66 3.85 27.75
CA ALA A 77 -22.97 3.22 27.62
C ALA A 77 -23.59 3.11 29.02
N ALA A 78 -24.44 4.10 29.30
CA ALA A 78 -25.43 4.13 30.35
C ALA A 78 -25.80 2.77 30.96
N SER A 79 -25.81 2.71 32.28
CA SER A 79 -26.80 1.92 33.02
C SER A 79 -27.19 2.65 34.31
N PRO A 80 -28.49 2.58 34.69
CA PRO A 80 -29.20 3.47 35.61
C PRO A 80 -28.83 3.35 37.09
#